data_AF-A0A354X0B5-F1
#
_entry.id   AF-A0A354X0B5-F1
#
_cell.length_a   1.000
_cell.length_b   1.000
_cell.length_c   1.000
_cell.angle_alpha   90.00
_cell.angle_beta   90.00
_cell.angle_gamma   90.00
#
_symmetry.space_group_name_H-M   'P 1'
#
loop_
_entity.id
_entity.type
_entity.pdbx_description
1 polymer ?
#
loop_
_entity_poly.entity_id
_entity_poly.type
_entity_poly.pdbx_seq_one_letter_code
_entity_poly.pdbx_strand_id
1 'polypeptide(L)'
;MELDRRHGFLIQWLIGMGDMVVLNLMFFLVYWELGTFYTKAIDNNLREVLLLLNFCYFFSLYFVPIQLHRSIVYLDKIVQRAFSMISLLIFLFATCLIFLNVGDVLATFLVVYYVSTIVVFSCWRVFVRMLLKFYRRKGYNFKRVVIVGAGKNG
;
A
#
# COMPACT_ATOMS: atom_id res chain seq x y z
N MET A 1 -8.87 -27.57 0.52
CA MET A 1 -7.66 -26.86 0.04
C MET A 1 -7.97 -25.60 -0.78
N GLU A 2 -9.16 -25.45 -1.38
CA GLU A 2 -9.54 -24.21 -2.12
C GLU A 2 -9.96 -23.02 -1.23
N LEU A 3 -10.54 -23.27 -0.05
CA LEU A 3 -11.00 -22.21 0.86
C LEU A 3 -9.83 -21.34 1.37
N ASP A 4 -8.67 -21.96 1.63
CA ASP A 4 -7.46 -21.27 2.11
C ASP A 4 -6.85 -20.35 1.02
N ARG A 5 -6.99 -20.73 -0.26
CA ARG A 5 -6.61 -19.89 -1.42
C ARG A 5 -7.51 -18.66 -1.56
N ARG A 6 -8.82 -18.80 -1.39
CA ARG A 6 -9.77 -17.66 -1.43
C ARG A 6 -9.51 -16.67 -0.29
N HIS A 7 -9.21 -17.18 0.91
CA HIS A 7 -8.92 -16.31 2.07
C HIS A 7 -7.62 -15.54 1.87
N GLY A 8 -6.58 -16.17 1.30
CA GLY A 8 -5.34 -15.47 0.92
C GLY A 8 -5.57 -14.37 -0.12
N PHE A 9 -6.41 -14.61 -1.12
CA PHE A 9 -6.77 -13.64 -2.14
C PHE A 9 -7.58 -12.46 -1.58
N LEU A 10 -8.56 -12.72 -0.70
CA LEU A 10 -9.34 -11.68 -0.02
C LEU A 10 -8.46 -10.80 0.86
N ILE A 11 -7.51 -11.37 1.60
CA ILE A 11 -6.56 -10.61 2.42
C ILE A 11 -5.64 -9.76 1.53
N GLN A 12 -5.17 -10.30 0.41
CA GLN A 12 -4.37 -9.53 -0.55
C GLN A 12 -5.15 -8.35 -1.14
N TRP A 13 -6.41 -8.57 -1.49
CA TRP A 13 -7.28 -7.54 -2.02
C TRP A 13 -7.60 -6.45 -0.97
N LEU A 14 -7.87 -6.85 0.28
CA LEU A 14 -8.15 -5.94 1.38
C LEU A 14 -6.94 -5.05 1.73
N ILE A 15 -5.73 -5.59 1.63
CA ILE A 15 -4.49 -4.81 1.81
C ILE A 15 -4.29 -3.85 0.63
N GLY A 16 -4.53 -4.31 -0.60
CA GLY A 16 -4.45 -3.45 -1.78
C GLY A 16 -5.44 -2.28 -1.73
N MET A 17 -6.68 -2.52 -1.28
CA MET A 17 -7.65 -1.46 -1.02
C MET A 17 -7.20 -0.51 0.09
N GLY A 18 -6.67 -1.04 1.20
CA GLY A 18 -6.16 -0.22 2.30
C GLY A 18 -5.02 0.70 1.86
N ASP A 19 -4.10 0.19 1.04
CA ASP A 19 -3.01 0.98 0.48
C ASP A 19 -3.53 2.13 -0.42
N MET A 20 -4.60 1.91 -1.22
CA MET A 20 -5.23 2.99 -2.00
C MET A 20 -5.83 4.07 -1.11
N VAL A 21 -6.54 3.69 -0.04
CA VAL A 21 -7.14 4.65 0.88
C VAL A 21 -6.06 5.51 1.54
N VAL A 22 -4.95 4.90 1.95
CA VAL A 22 -3.82 5.63 2.55
C VAL A 22 -3.19 6.59 1.56
N LEU A 23 -2.94 6.18 0.32
CA LEU A 23 -2.35 7.07 -0.70
C LEU A 23 -3.26 8.27 -1.02
N ASN A 24 -4.56 8.04 -1.18
CA ASN A 24 -5.52 9.12 -1.41
C ASN A 24 -5.61 10.05 -0.18
N LEU A 25 -5.64 9.51 1.04
CA LEU A 25 -5.61 10.32 2.27
C LEU A 25 -4.34 11.16 2.38
N MET A 26 -3.17 10.60 2.06
CA MET A 26 -1.90 11.33 2.05
C MET A 26 -1.93 12.47 1.03
N PHE A 27 -2.51 12.25 -0.15
CA PHE A 27 -2.67 13.30 -1.13
C PHE A 27 -3.51 14.47 -0.59
N PHE A 28 -4.63 14.18 0.08
CA PHE A 28 -5.46 15.23 0.71
C PHE A 28 -4.75 15.94 1.87
N LEU A 29 -3.97 15.22 2.69
CA LEU A 29 -3.20 15.83 3.78
C LEU A 29 -2.15 16.80 3.24
N VAL A 30 -1.36 16.38 2.24
CA VAL A 30 -0.35 17.24 1.63
C VAL A 30 -1.00 18.41 0.88
N TYR A 31 -2.15 18.19 0.23
CA TYR A 31 -2.94 19.25 -0.39
C TYR A 31 -3.37 20.31 0.63
N TRP A 32 -3.81 19.89 1.82
CA TRP A 32 -4.16 20.82 2.91
C TRP A 32 -2.91 21.55 3.42
N GLU A 33 -1.82 20.82 3.66
CA GLU A 33 -0.60 21.32 4.28
C GLU A 33 0.15 22.34 3.41
N LEU A 34 0.17 22.15 2.08
CA LEU A 34 0.89 23.02 1.15
C LEU A 34 0.13 24.30 0.76
N GLY A 35 -1.14 24.43 1.15
CA GLY A 35 -1.95 25.63 0.97
C GLY A 35 -2.23 26.02 -0.49
N THR A 36 -3.04 27.06 -0.68
CA THR A 36 -3.57 27.48 -2.00
C THR A 36 -2.52 28.03 -2.98
N PHE A 37 -1.27 28.24 -2.57
CA PHE A 37 -0.26 28.90 -3.41
C PHE A 37 0.35 27.95 -4.46
N TYR A 38 0.64 26.71 -4.07
CA TYR A 38 1.19 25.66 -4.96
C TYR A 38 0.10 24.85 -5.66
N THR A 39 -1.14 25.01 -5.21
CA THR A 39 -2.23 24.08 -5.49
C THR A 39 -3.23 24.64 -6.52
N LYS A 40 -3.10 25.90 -6.94
CA LYS A 40 -3.96 26.52 -7.98
C LYS A 40 -3.99 25.75 -9.30
N ALA A 41 -2.87 25.14 -9.68
CA ALA A 41 -2.80 24.31 -10.88
C ALA A 41 -3.43 22.92 -10.70
N ILE A 42 -3.45 22.40 -9.47
CA ILE A 42 -4.13 21.15 -9.10
C ILE A 42 -5.64 21.38 -9.01
N ASP A 43 -6.09 22.52 -8.50
CA ASP A 43 -7.50 22.75 -8.19
C ASP A 43 -8.41 22.64 -9.43
N ASN A 44 -7.91 23.10 -10.57
CA ASN A 44 -8.64 23.01 -11.84
C ASN A 44 -8.81 21.55 -12.33
N ASN A 45 -7.85 20.67 -12.03
CA ASN A 45 -7.77 19.29 -12.54
C ASN A 45 -7.61 18.26 -11.42
N LEU A 46 -8.15 18.51 -10.22
CA LEU A 46 -7.92 17.69 -9.03
C LEU A 46 -8.35 16.23 -9.23
N ARG A 47 -9.44 16.04 -9.98
CA ARG A 47 -9.96 14.71 -10.37
C ARG A 47 -8.98 13.96 -11.27
N GLU A 48 -8.37 14.64 -12.23
CA GLU A 48 -7.40 14.03 -13.16
C GLU A 48 -6.14 13.62 -12.41
N VAL A 49 -5.63 14.48 -11.52
CA VAL A 49 -4.44 14.20 -10.72
C VAL A 49 -4.68 13.01 -9.76
N LEU A 50 -5.85 12.94 -9.12
CA LEU A 50 -6.23 11.81 -8.26
C LEU A 50 -6.39 10.51 -9.06
N LEU A 51 -7.04 10.56 -10.23
CA LEU A 51 -7.18 9.40 -11.11
C LEU A 51 -5.81 8.90 -11.58
N LEU A 52 -4.92 9.83 -11.97
CA LEU A 52 -3.56 9.53 -12.38
C LEU A 52 -2.77 8.88 -11.23
N LEU A 53 -2.89 9.40 -10.01
CA LEU A 53 -2.24 8.80 -8.83
C LEU A 53 -2.68 7.34 -8.61
N ASN A 54 -3.98 7.08 -8.67
CA ASN A 54 -4.53 5.73 -8.54
C ASN A 54 -4.07 4.82 -9.69
N PHE A 55 -4.00 5.34 -10.92
CA PHE A 55 -3.51 4.61 -12.08
C PHE A 55 -2.03 4.24 -11.95
N CYS A 56 -1.16 5.19 -11.58
CA CYS A 56 0.25 4.95 -11.31
C CYS A 56 0.44 3.93 -10.18
N TYR A 57 -0.45 3.93 -9.16
CA TYR A 57 -0.43 2.92 -8.11
C TYR A 57 -0.73 1.52 -8.62
N PHE A 58 -1.78 1.33 -9.42
CA PHE A 58 -2.06 0.04 -10.05
C PHE A 58 -0.90 -0.45 -10.92
N PHE A 59 -0.26 0.47 -11.65
CA PHE A 59 0.89 0.14 -12.49
C PHE A 59 2.10 -0.28 -11.65
N SER A 60 2.38 0.42 -10.55
CA SER A 60 3.44 0.05 -9.60
C SER A 60 3.15 -1.31 -8.93
N LEU A 61 1.86 -1.59 -8.64
CA LEU A 61 1.40 -2.88 -8.11
C LEU A 61 1.75 -4.07 -9.02
N TYR A 62 1.70 -3.86 -10.33
CA TYR A 62 2.05 -4.87 -11.33
C TYR A 62 3.53 -5.25 -11.26
N PHE A 63 4.42 -4.27 -11.10
CA PHE A 63 5.87 -4.50 -11.04
C PHE A 63 6.32 -5.15 -9.73
N VAL A 64 5.66 -4.83 -8.61
CA VAL A 64 6.07 -5.32 -7.29
C VAL A 64 4.90 -6.07 -6.62
N PRO A 65 4.62 -7.32 -7.01
CA PRO A 65 3.44 -8.03 -6.51
C PRO A 65 3.48 -8.23 -4.99
N ILE A 66 2.32 -8.04 -4.35
CA ILE A 66 2.15 -8.23 -2.91
C ILE A 66 2.28 -9.72 -2.58
N GLN A 67 3.43 -10.12 -2.03
CA GLN A 67 3.66 -11.50 -1.57
C GLN A 67 3.24 -11.65 -0.10
N LEU A 68 2.04 -12.18 0.14
CA LEU A 68 1.48 -12.46 1.47
C LEU A 68 1.68 -13.90 1.95
N HIS A 69 2.16 -14.79 1.08
CA HIS A 69 2.19 -16.24 1.34
C HIS A 69 3.23 -16.70 2.37
N ARG A 70 4.21 -15.86 2.73
CA ARG A 70 5.20 -16.19 3.77
C ARG A 70 4.73 -15.69 5.13
N SER A 71 4.54 -16.62 6.07
CA SER A 71 4.16 -16.35 7.48
C SER A 71 5.24 -15.55 8.24
N ILE A 72 6.50 -15.64 7.80
CA ILE A 72 7.68 -15.00 8.40
C ILE A 72 8.36 -14.19 7.30
N VAL A 73 8.17 -12.87 7.33
CA VAL A 73 8.89 -11.92 6.46
C VAL A 73 9.62 -10.95 7.36
N TYR A 74 10.94 -10.88 7.20
CA TYR A 74 11.79 -9.90 7.88
C TYR A 74 11.28 -8.48 7.60
N LEU A 75 11.16 -7.66 8.64
CA LEU A 75 10.62 -6.30 8.53
C LEU A 75 11.40 -5.46 7.50
N ASP A 76 12.72 -5.65 7.44
CA ASP A 76 13.60 -4.96 6.49
C ASP A 76 13.21 -5.21 5.03
N LYS A 77 12.89 -6.46 4.67
CA LYS A 77 12.50 -6.81 3.30
C LYS A 77 11.14 -6.21 2.91
N ILE A 78 10.28 -5.94 3.89
CA ILE A 78 8.98 -5.31 3.65
C ILE A 78 9.18 -3.82 3.40
N VAL A 79 9.96 -3.15 4.25
CA VAL A 79 10.26 -1.71 4.12
C VAL A 79 11.01 -1.45 2.81
N GLN A 80 12.02 -2.24 2.47
CA GLN A 80 12.76 -2.11 1.22
C GLN A 80 11.84 -2.25 -0.02
N ARG A 81 10.89 -3.19 0.03
CA ARG A 81 9.93 -3.38 -1.06
C ARG A 81 8.89 -2.25 -1.12
N ALA A 82 8.42 -1.76 0.02
CA ALA A 82 7.52 -0.61 0.09
C ALA A 82 8.21 0.66 -0.43
N PHE A 83 9.48 0.86 -0.10
CA PHE A 83 10.31 1.93 -0.64
C PHE A 83 10.43 1.83 -2.16
N SER A 84 10.76 0.64 -2.70
CA SER A 84 10.84 0.41 -4.14
C SER A 84 9.50 0.65 -4.87
N MET A 85 8.37 0.36 -4.22
CA MET A 85 7.04 0.63 -4.75
C MET A 85 6.74 2.13 -4.85
N ILE A 86 7.03 2.87 -3.77
CA ILE A 86 6.80 4.32 -3.69
C ILE A 86 7.74 5.06 -4.65
N SER A 87 9.00 4.62 -4.77
CA SER A 87 9.94 5.21 -5.72
C SER A 87 9.49 5.00 -7.17
N LEU A 88 8.95 3.83 -7.52
CA LEU A 88 8.38 3.60 -8.86
C LEU A 88 7.11 4.42 -9.08
N LEU A 89 6.25 4.52 -8.06
CA LEU A 89 5.03 5.33 -8.10
C LEU A 89 5.36 6.81 -8.38
N ILE A 90 6.27 7.40 -7.60
CA ILE A 90 6.63 8.81 -7.73
C ILE A 90 7.31 9.09 -9.06
N PHE A 91 8.15 8.16 -9.55
CA PHE A 91 8.83 8.30 -10.83
C PHE A 91 7.83 8.31 -11.99
N LEU A 92 6.90 7.34 -12.02
CA LEU A 92 5.83 7.30 -13.02
C LEU A 92 4.95 8.54 -12.94
N PHE A 93 4.55 8.92 -11.74
CA PHE A 93 3.70 10.09 -11.52
C PHE A 93 4.38 11.40 -11.97
N ALA A 94 5.67 11.57 -11.66
CA ALA A 94 6.46 12.71 -12.13
C ALA A 94 6.56 12.75 -13.66
N THR A 95 6.81 11.61 -14.32
CA THR A 95 6.85 11.58 -15.79
C THR A 95 5.51 11.98 -16.40
N CYS A 96 4.39 11.50 -15.86
CA CYS A 96 3.06 11.88 -16.33
C CYS A 96 2.76 13.37 -16.11
N LEU A 97 3.17 13.94 -14.97
CA LEU A 97 2.98 15.37 -14.69
C LEU A 97 3.79 16.29 -15.60
N ILE A 98 4.99 15.87 -16.00
CA ILE A 98 5.80 16.58 -17.01
C ILE A 98 5.08 16.57 -18.36
N PHE A 99 4.50 15.43 -18.76
CA PHE A 99 3.69 15.34 -19.98
C PHE A 99 2.46 16.27 -19.96
N LEU A 100 1.84 16.46 -18.80
CA LEU A 100 0.71 17.37 -18.61
C LEU A 100 1.10 18.86 -18.55
N ASN A 101 2.40 19.20 -18.61
CA ASN A 101 2.90 20.58 -18.57
C ASN A 101 2.48 21.36 -17.30
N VAL A 102 2.38 20.66 -16.16
CA VAL A 102 2.06 21.24 -14.84
C VAL A 102 3.26 21.13 -13.88
N GLY A 103 4.47 20.89 -14.40
CA GLY A 103 5.61 20.40 -13.62
C GLY A 103 6.28 21.41 -12.67
N ASP A 104 6.47 22.67 -13.07
CA ASP A 104 7.43 23.56 -12.38
C ASP A 104 7.00 24.01 -10.98
N VAL A 105 5.73 24.40 -10.80
CA VAL A 105 5.20 24.79 -9.47
C VAL A 105 4.91 23.55 -8.61
N LEU A 106 4.70 22.40 -9.26
CA LEU A 106 4.29 21.16 -8.63
C LEU A 106 5.47 20.30 -8.18
N ALA A 107 6.69 20.55 -8.65
CA ALA A 107 7.89 19.79 -8.28
C ALA A 107 8.14 19.82 -6.77
N THR A 108 7.95 20.97 -6.11
CA THR A 108 8.06 21.10 -4.65
C THR A 108 6.99 20.26 -3.94
N PHE A 109 5.75 20.27 -4.45
CA PHE A 109 4.66 19.43 -3.95
C PHE A 109 5.01 17.93 -4.07
N LEU A 110 5.56 17.52 -5.21
CA LEU A 110 6.01 16.16 -5.47
C LEU A 110 7.06 15.67 -4.47
N VAL A 111 8.05 16.51 -4.15
CA VAL A 111 9.11 16.16 -3.19
C VAL A 111 8.56 16.04 -1.78
N VAL A 112 7.73 16.99 -1.33
CA VAL A 112 7.08 16.93 -0.01
C VAL A 112 6.18 15.70 0.09
N TYR A 113 5.38 15.45 -0.95
CA TYR A 113 4.53 14.26 -1.05
C TYR A 113 5.34 12.95 -1.00
N TYR A 114 6.51 12.89 -1.65
CA TYR A 114 7.38 11.72 -1.61
C TYR A 114 7.88 11.42 -0.20
N VAL A 115 8.42 12.43 0.48
CA VAL A 115 8.98 12.26 1.84
C VAL A 115 7.88 11.89 2.84
N SER A 116 6.73 12.56 2.80
CA SER A 116 5.61 12.26 3.70
C SER A 116 5.03 10.87 3.44
N THR A 117 4.85 10.50 2.17
CA THR A 117 4.31 9.20 1.78
C THR A 117 5.25 8.06 2.19
N ILE A 118 6.57 8.21 2.09
CA ILE A 118 7.51 7.17 2.55
C ILE A 118 7.34 6.88 4.04
N VAL A 119 7.30 7.91 4.88
CA VAL A 119 7.21 7.75 6.34
C VAL A 119 5.89 7.08 6.70
N VAL A 120 4.77 7.63 6.22
CA VAL A 120 3.44 7.13 6.57
C VAL A 120 3.19 5.74 5.98
N PHE A 121 3.56 5.50 4.73
CA PHE A 121 3.36 4.20 4.10
C PHE A 121 4.22 3.11 4.76
N SER A 122 5.43 3.45 5.23
CA SER A 122 6.24 2.55 6.05
C SER A 122 5.55 2.22 7.37
N CYS A 123 5.01 3.22 8.08
CA CYS A 123 4.22 3.00 9.31
C CYS A 123 2.96 2.15 9.04
N TRP A 124 2.23 2.43 7.96
CA TRP A 124 1.04 1.68 7.56
C TRP A 124 1.35 0.21 7.28
N ARG A 125 2.42 -0.07 6.52
CA ARG A 125 2.85 -1.44 6.23
C ARG A 125 3.17 -2.23 7.50
N VAL A 126 3.81 -1.60 8.49
CA VAL A 126 4.07 -2.20 9.81
C VAL A 126 2.75 -2.46 10.56
N PHE A 127 1.83 -1.49 10.56
CA PHE A 127 0.53 -1.60 11.21
C PHE A 127 -0.34 -2.72 10.63
N VAL A 128 -0.48 -2.80 9.30
CA VAL A 128 -1.21 -3.87 8.61
C VAL A 128 -0.66 -5.24 8.99
N ARG A 129 0.66 -5.39 9.11
CA ARG A 129 1.28 -6.64 9.54
C ARG A 129 1.01 -6.96 11.01
N MET A 130 1.03 -5.97 11.89
CA MET A 130 0.67 -6.13 13.30
C MET A 130 -0.79 -6.59 13.44
N LEU A 131 -1.71 -5.98 12.68
CA LEU A 131 -3.11 -6.39 12.60
C LEU A 131 -3.26 -7.83 12.09
N LEU A 132 -2.55 -8.22 11.03
CA LEU A 132 -2.59 -9.59 10.51
C LEU A 132 -2.03 -10.60 11.52
N LYS A 133 -0.96 -10.26 12.25
CA LYS A 133 -0.44 -11.09 13.35
C LYS A 133 -1.47 -11.23 14.47
N PHE A 134 -2.19 -10.15 14.79
CA PHE A 134 -3.24 -10.18 15.80
C PHE A 134 -4.44 -11.03 15.34
N TYR A 135 -4.88 -10.86 14.09
CA TYR A 135 -5.94 -11.65 13.47
C TYR A 135 -5.61 -13.14 13.42
N ARG A 136 -4.37 -13.50 13.03
CA ARG A 136 -3.92 -14.90 13.00
C ARG A 136 -3.76 -15.49 14.40
N ARG A 137 -3.36 -14.68 15.40
CA ARG A 137 -3.30 -15.09 16.81
C ARG A 137 -4.67 -15.35 17.42
N LYS A 138 -5.72 -14.67 16.93
CA LYS A 138 -7.09 -14.85 17.40
C LYS A 138 -7.75 -16.16 16.94
N GLY A 139 -7.06 -16.97 16.12
CA GLY A 139 -7.27 -18.41 16.10
C GLY A 139 -8.63 -18.88 15.57
N TYR A 140 -9.13 -18.35 14.45
CA TYR A 140 -10.24 -18.98 13.71
C TYR A 140 -9.82 -20.24 12.94
N ASN A 141 -8.63 -20.77 13.19
CA ASN A 141 -8.24 -22.11 12.74
C ASN A 141 -8.19 -23.05 13.95
N PHE A 142 -9.36 -23.29 14.56
CA PHE A 142 -9.62 -24.54 15.25
C PHE A 142 -9.53 -25.66 14.21
N LYS A 143 -8.32 -26.08 13.86
CA LYS A 143 -8.13 -27.38 13.24
C LYS A 143 -8.56 -28.37 14.32
N ARG A 144 -9.79 -28.87 14.23
CA ARG A 144 -10.30 -29.94 15.07
C ARG A 144 -9.51 -31.19 14.67
N VAL A 145 -8.34 -31.38 15.28
CA VAL A 145 -7.55 -32.61 15.12
C VAL A 145 -8.28 -33.66 15.93
N VAL A 146 -9.04 -34.52 15.25
CA VAL A 146 -9.59 -35.73 15.87
C VAL A 146 -8.47 -36.77 15.81
N ILE A 147 -7.81 -37.00 16.95
CA ILE A 147 -6.88 -38.11 17.09
C ILE A 147 -7.72 -39.37 17.25
N VAL A 148 -7.85 -40.16 16.18
CA VAL A 148 -8.47 -41.48 16.25
C VAL A 148 -7.36 -42.49 16.53
N GLY A 149 -7.15 -42.77 17.82
CA GLY A 149 -6.21 -43.78 18.28
C GLY A 149 -5.66 -43.46 19.67
N ALA A 150 -6.16 -44.14 20.70
CA ALA A 150 -5.59 -44.13 22.05
C ALA A 150 -4.45 -45.19 22.15
N GLY A 151 -3.50 -45.13 21.22
CA GLY A 151 -2.33 -46.02 21.18
C GLY A 151 -1.15 -45.43 21.95
N LYS A 152 -0.27 -46.29 22.45
CA LYS A 152 0.86 -45.94 23.36
C LYS A 152 1.94 -45.00 22.76
N ASN A 153 1.82 -44.62 21.48
CA ASN A 153 2.75 -43.74 20.77
C ASN A 153 2.05 -42.50 20.16
N GLY A 154 0.88 -42.11 20.68
CA GLY A 154 0.19 -40.87 20.33
C GLY A 154 0.73 -39.64 21.06
#